data_AF-A7ZFM4-F1
#
_entry.id   AF-A7ZFM4-F1
#
_cell.length_a   1.000
_cell.length_b   1.000
_cell.length_c   1.000
_cell.angle_alpha   90.00
_cell.angle_beta   90.00
_cell.angle_gamma   90.00
#
_symmetry.space_group_name_H-M   'P 1'
#
loop_
_entity.id
_entity.type
_entity.pdbx_description
1 polymer ?
#
loop_
_entity_poly.entity_id
_entity_poly.type
_entity_poly.pdbx_seq_one_letter_code
_entity_poly.pdbx_strand_id
1 'polypeptide(L)'
;MNELELKIQGKIERLTDKTFRLDPRIGEGYFTAKYFLKVNEIIKQNLPDQHVTMQFFQRRDDTLLCGIDEVLAIINKFAKNPSELEIYALDDGDIINANEPVLKISGKYENFGFLENVIDATLTRRSCVATNSRDVIRAANGKDVFSMADRQDDICTQPGDGYASFIGGIKKVATDAQGELTGLKGGGTMPHALIQMCGGDVVKACQIYAKTFENEQITALVDYNNDVITDALKAANALKERLGAVRVDTSKNLIDKYFEDKDTSKFDPHGVCKELIFALREALDKAGFKHVKIVVSSGFNPQKMSEFEKFNTPVDIYGVGSYLVKNDICGFTGDLVELNGKSEAKFGRKNFASDRLKRVKF
;
A
#
# COMPACT_ATOMS: atom_id res chain seq x y z
N MET A 1 -16.56 6.25 -15.90
CA MET A 1 -15.71 5.05 -15.78
C MET A 1 -14.29 5.56 -15.68
N ASN A 2 -13.58 5.28 -14.58
CA ASN A 2 -12.18 5.71 -14.44
C ASN A 2 -11.27 4.85 -15.36
N GLU A 3 -10.06 5.30 -15.68
CA GLU A 3 -9.16 4.54 -16.58
C GLU A 3 -8.80 3.16 -16.00
N LEU A 4 -8.73 3.03 -14.67
CA LEU A 4 -8.47 1.76 -14.02
C LEU A 4 -9.54 0.71 -14.31
N GLU A 5 -10.82 1.08 -14.27
CA GLU A 5 -11.93 0.21 -14.66
C GLU A 5 -11.82 -0.22 -16.12
N LEU A 6 -11.43 0.70 -17.02
CA LEU A 6 -11.21 0.38 -18.43
C LEU A 6 -10.05 -0.59 -18.60
N LYS A 7 -8.94 -0.40 -17.86
CA LYS A 7 -7.77 -1.28 -17.90
C LYS A 7 -8.10 -2.68 -17.37
N ILE A 8 -8.82 -2.77 -16.24
CA ILE A 8 -9.29 -4.05 -15.67
C ILE A 8 -10.21 -4.78 -16.65
N GLN A 9 -11.01 -4.06 -17.43
CA GLN A 9 -11.87 -4.63 -18.49
C GLN A 9 -11.11 -4.95 -19.79
N GLY A 10 -9.79 -4.69 -19.86
CA GLY A 10 -8.97 -4.91 -21.06
C GLY A 10 -9.27 -3.92 -22.20
N LYS A 11 -9.97 -2.81 -21.94
CA LYS A 11 -10.32 -1.80 -22.95
C LYS A 11 -9.18 -0.83 -23.26
N ILE A 12 -8.25 -0.67 -22.33
CA ILE A 12 -7.00 0.06 -22.50
C ILE A 12 -5.87 -0.76 -21.92
N GLU A 13 -4.67 -0.64 -22.47
CA GLU A 13 -3.50 -1.39 -22.00
C GLU A 13 -2.79 -0.70 -20.82
N ARG A 14 -2.80 0.65 -20.80
CA ARG A 14 -2.04 1.48 -19.86
C ARG A 14 -2.90 2.61 -19.31
N LEU A 15 -2.69 2.96 -18.04
CA LEU A 15 -3.19 4.20 -17.45
C LEU A 15 -2.37 5.38 -17.96
N THR A 16 -2.98 6.56 -18.00
CA THR A 16 -2.35 7.77 -18.56
C THR A 16 -2.24 8.88 -17.50
N ASP A 17 -1.74 10.04 -17.90
CA ASP A 17 -1.68 11.24 -17.06
C ASP A 17 -3.06 11.81 -16.69
N LYS A 18 -4.16 11.24 -17.21
CA LYS A 18 -5.52 11.49 -16.73
C LYS A 18 -5.79 10.81 -15.39
N THR A 19 -5.14 9.67 -15.12
CA THR A 19 -5.20 9.00 -13.82
C THR A 19 -4.21 9.64 -12.86
N PHE A 20 -2.95 9.76 -13.27
CA PHE A 20 -1.90 10.24 -12.38
C PHE A 20 -1.87 11.77 -12.35
N ARG A 21 -2.13 12.37 -11.18
CA ARG A 21 -2.02 13.82 -10.97
C ARG A 21 -0.55 14.24 -10.84
N LEU A 22 0.15 14.22 -11.96
CA LEU A 22 1.59 14.51 -12.02
C LEU A 22 1.87 16.00 -11.76
N ASP A 23 2.82 16.28 -10.86
CA ASP A 23 3.25 17.65 -10.56
C ASP A 23 4.01 18.24 -11.77
N PRO A 24 3.55 19.37 -12.35
CA PRO A 24 4.18 19.95 -13.55
C PRO A 24 5.65 20.35 -13.32
N ARG A 25 6.06 20.59 -12.07
CA ARG A 25 7.44 20.94 -11.72
C ARG A 25 8.44 19.79 -11.97
N ILE A 26 7.96 18.56 -12.23
CA ILE A 26 8.79 17.47 -12.74
C ILE A 26 9.44 17.89 -14.08
N GLY A 27 8.66 18.45 -15.01
CA GLY A 27 9.16 18.91 -16.31
C GLY A 27 10.11 20.12 -16.20
N GLU A 28 10.01 20.89 -15.12
CA GLU A 28 10.91 22.02 -14.80
C GLU A 28 12.23 21.55 -14.16
N GLY A 29 12.37 20.26 -13.87
CA GLY A 29 13.54 19.69 -13.18
C GLY A 29 13.61 20.07 -11.70
N TYR A 30 12.49 20.48 -11.08
CA TYR A 30 12.44 20.83 -9.65
C TYR A 30 12.76 19.61 -8.77
N PHE A 31 12.23 18.44 -9.14
CA PHE A 31 12.47 17.17 -8.46
C PHE A 31 13.68 16.40 -9.01
N THR A 32 14.35 16.92 -10.04
CA THR A 32 15.49 16.25 -10.67
C THR A 32 16.78 16.58 -9.92
N ALA A 33 17.59 15.56 -9.65
CA ALA A 33 18.91 15.78 -9.06
C ALA A 33 19.77 16.67 -9.97
N LYS A 34 20.40 17.71 -9.40
CA LYS A 34 21.09 18.76 -10.19
C LYS A 34 22.17 18.23 -11.14
N TYR A 35 22.79 17.09 -10.82
CA TYR A 35 23.80 16.51 -11.70
C TYR A 35 23.21 15.99 -13.01
N PHE A 36 21.99 15.45 -13.03
CA PHE A 36 21.33 15.04 -14.27
C PHE A 36 21.05 16.23 -15.19
N LEU A 37 20.62 17.37 -14.63
CA LEU A 37 20.41 18.60 -15.39
C LEU A 37 21.73 19.13 -15.98
N LYS A 38 22.81 19.12 -15.19
CA LYS A 38 24.15 19.52 -15.66
C LYS A 38 24.67 18.58 -16.75
N VAL A 39 24.51 17.27 -16.58
CA VAL A 39 24.94 16.27 -17.58
C VAL A 39 24.17 16.43 -18.88
N ASN A 40 22.88 16.72 -18.83
CA ASN A 40 22.08 17.00 -20.02
C ASN A 40 22.66 18.19 -20.81
N GLU A 41 23.02 19.28 -20.13
CA GLU A 41 23.66 20.44 -20.77
C GLU A 41 25.07 20.12 -21.31
N ILE A 42 25.87 19.34 -20.57
CA ILE A 42 27.20 18.89 -21.02
C ILE A 42 27.07 18.08 -22.31
N ILE A 43 26.14 17.13 -22.36
CA ILE A 43 25.88 16.28 -23.53
C ILE A 43 25.45 17.16 -24.70
N LYS A 44 24.48 18.05 -24.51
CA LYS A 44 24.02 18.97 -25.56
C LYS A 44 25.14 19.78 -26.21
N GLN A 45 26.09 20.26 -25.41
CA GLN A 45 27.17 21.13 -25.88
C GLN A 45 28.37 20.37 -26.46
N ASN A 46 28.68 19.18 -25.92
CA ASN A 46 29.96 18.51 -26.18
C ASN A 46 29.81 17.13 -26.83
N LEU A 47 28.66 16.48 -26.65
CA LEU A 47 28.36 15.13 -27.10
C LEU A 47 26.91 15.07 -27.60
N PRO A 48 26.48 15.88 -28.58
CA PRO A 48 25.09 15.86 -29.02
C PRO A 48 24.73 14.52 -29.68
N ASP A 49 23.44 14.24 -29.75
CA ASP A 49 22.86 13.12 -30.51
C ASP A 49 23.30 11.72 -30.09
N GLN A 50 23.78 11.55 -28.85
CA GLN A 50 24.11 10.22 -28.32
C GLN A 50 22.85 9.41 -28.06
N HIS A 51 22.71 8.29 -28.78
CA HIS A 51 21.65 7.33 -28.57
C HIS A 51 22.10 6.33 -27.51
N VAL A 52 21.33 6.18 -26.44
CA VAL A 52 21.62 5.24 -25.36
C VAL A 52 20.45 4.32 -25.12
N THR A 53 20.73 3.17 -24.52
CA THR A 53 19.72 2.28 -23.94
C THR A 53 19.90 2.24 -22.44
N MET A 54 18.82 2.49 -21.71
CA MET A 54 18.77 2.47 -20.25
C MET A 54 17.82 1.38 -19.76
N GLN A 55 18.21 0.67 -18.69
CA GLN A 55 17.37 -0.34 -18.04
C GLN A 55 17.18 -0.05 -16.56
N PHE A 56 15.96 -0.29 -16.07
CA PHE A 56 15.59 -0.15 -14.66
C PHE A 56 15.32 -1.52 -14.04
N PHE A 57 15.91 -1.77 -12.87
CA PHE A 57 15.77 -3.04 -12.15
C PHE A 57 16.03 -2.84 -10.65
N GLN A 58 15.72 -3.88 -9.87
CA GLN A 58 15.93 -3.94 -8.42
C GLN A 58 16.65 -5.27 -8.04
N ARG A 59 16.98 -5.51 -6.77
CA ARG A 59 17.94 -6.58 -6.34
C ARG A 59 17.34 -7.68 -5.45
N ARG A 60 16.02 -7.79 -5.39
CA ARG A 60 15.27 -8.72 -4.54
C ARG A 60 14.37 -9.63 -5.37
N ASP A 61 14.36 -10.91 -5.05
CA ASP A 61 13.45 -11.87 -5.67
C ASP A 61 12.02 -11.76 -5.13
N ASP A 62 11.04 -12.24 -5.90
CA ASP A 62 9.60 -12.23 -5.55
C ASP A 62 9.08 -10.84 -5.13
N THR A 63 9.42 -9.80 -5.90
CA THR A 63 8.88 -8.44 -5.72
C THR A 63 7.64 -8.26 -6.59
N LEU A 64 6.57 -7.70 -6.04
CA LEU A 64 5.40 -7.28 -6.83
C LEU A 64 5.67 -5.91 -7.44
N LEU A 65 5.83 -5.87 -8.76
CA LEU A 65 6.09 -4.64 -9.50
C LEU A 65 4.86 -3.72 -9.49
N CYS A 66 5.08 -2.44 -9.21
CA CYS A 66 4.07 -1.41 -9.33
C CYS A 66 4.71 -0.06 -9.66
N GLY A 67 3.97 0.81 -10.35
CA GLY A 67 4.38 2.16 -10.73
C GLY A 67 4.85 2.29 -12.18
N ILE A 68 4.76 1.23 -12.99
CA ILE A 68 5.12 1.29 -14.41
C ILE A 68 4.23 2.27 -15.15
N ASP A 69 2.92 2.19 -14.98
CA ASP A 69 2.01 3.08 -15.71
C ASP A 69 2.19 4.55 -15.28
N GLU A 70 2.49 4.80 -14.01
CA GLU A 70 2.82 6.14 -13.49
C GLU A 70 4.10 6.67 -14.15
N VAL A 71 5.14 5.82 -14.27
CA VAL A 71 6.39 6.14 -14.96
C VAL A 71 6.17 6.39 -16.46
N LEU A 72 5.37 5.57 -17.13
CA LEU A 72 5.06 5.76 -18.55
C LEU A 72 4.30 7.08 -18.77
N ALA A 73 3.39 7.44 -17.88
CA ALA A 73 2.72 8.74 -17.91
C ALA A 73 3.71 9.90 -17.68
N ILE A 74 4.66 9.76 -16.75
CA ILE A 74 5.75 10.74 -16.52
C ILE A 74 6.59 10.92 -17.78
N ILE A 75 7.03 9.83 -18.40
CA ILE A 75 7.85 9.88 -19.62
C ILE A 75 7.06 10.53 -20.77
N ASN A 76 5.82 10.08 -21.01
CA ASN A 76 4.99 10.63 -22.07
C ASN A 76 4.76 12.14 -21.92
N LYS A 77 4.58 12.61 -20.68
CA LYS A 77 4.24 14.00 -20.39
C LYS A 77 5.45 14.93 -20.37
N PHE A 78 6.58 14.47 -19.85
CA PHE A 78 7.70 15.35 -19.53
C PHE A 78 8.98 15.07 -20.32
N ALA A 79 9.14 13.90 -20.94
CA ALA A 79 10.29 13.68 -21.82
C ALA A 79 10.21 14.61 -23.04
N LYS A 80 11.35 14.95 -23.63
CA LYS A 80 11.40 15.69 -24.90
C LYS A 80 11.23 14.69 -26.04
N ASN A 81 10.38 15.02 -27.01
CA ASN A 81 10.08 14.16 -28.17
C ASN A 81 9.82 12.69 -27.76
N PRO A 82 8.85 12.42 -26.86
CA PRO A 82 8.61 11.06 -26.34
C PRO A 82 8.29 10.04 -27.44
N SER A 83 7.75 10.48 -28.57
CA SER A 83 7.48 9.65 -29.76
C SER A 83 8.75 9.13 -30.46
N GLU A 84 9.92 9.73 -30.20
CA GLU A 84 11.22 9.27 -30.71
C GLU A 84 11.88 8.24 -29.78
N LEU A 85 11.31 7.99 -28.60
CA LEU A 85 11.82 7.00 -27.66
C LEU A 85 11.27 5.61 -27.99
N GLU A 86 12.14 4.62 -27.93
CA GLU A 86 11.74 3.22 -27.95
C GLU A 86 11.66 2.71 -26.51
N ILE A 87 10.44 2.37 -26.07
CA ILE A 87 10.17 1.97 -24.69
C ILE A 87 9.61 0.55 -24.65
N TYR A 88 10.17 -0.27 -23.77
CA TYR A 88 9.60 -1.55 -23.40
C TYR A 88 9.41 -1.62 -21.89
N ALA A 89 8.28 -2.18 -21.44
CA ALA A 89 7.97 -2.27 -20.02
C ALA A 89 7.20 -3.55 -19.67
N LEU A 90 7.30 -3.96 -18.41
CA LEU A 90 6.41 -4.93 -17.78
C LEU A 90 5.06 -4.29 -17.42
N ASP A 91 4.17 -5.02 -16.76
CA ASP A 91 2.87 -4.53 -16.30
C ASP A 91 2.84 -4.40 -14.77
N ASP A 92 2.10 -3.42 -14.25
CA ASP A 92 1.81 -3.36 -12.81
C ASP A 92 1.12 -4.65 -12.37
N GLY A 93 1.62 -5.28 -11.30
CA GLY A 93 1.18 -6.58 -10.81
C GLY A 93 2.04 -7.76 -11.26
N ASP A 94 3.02 -7.55 -12.14
CA ASP A 94 4.02 -8.58 -12.46
C ASP A 94 4.87 -8.94 -11.24
N ILE A 95 5.18 -10.23 -11.08
CA ILE A 95 6.21 -10.69 -10.15
C ILE A 95 7.55 -10.60 -10.84
N ILE A 96 8.53 -9.96 -10.20
CA ILE A 96 9.88 -9.75 -10.74
C ILE A 96 10.95 -10.29 -9.80
N ASN A 97 12.10 -10.63 -10.38
CA ASN A 97 13.25 -11.12 -9.64
C ASN A 97 14.44 -10.16 -9.65
N ALA A 98 15.45 -10.46 -8.85
CA ALA A 98 16.65 -9.65 -8.74
C ALA A 98 17.34 -9.49 -10.11
N ASN A 99 17.61 -8.23 -10.46
CA ASN A 99 18.26 -7.78 -11.69
C ASN A 99 17.45 -7.99 -12.98
N GLU A 100 16.18 -8.39 -12.88
CA GLU A 100 15.28 -8.44 -14.02
C GLU A 100 14.93 -7.00 -14.48
N PRO A 101 15.13 -6.65 -15.76
CA PRO A 101 14.78 -5.32 -16.26
C PRO A 101 13.25 -5.20 -16.38
N VAL A 102 12.69 -4.17 -15.75
CA VAL A 102 11.24 -3.91 -15.75
C VAL A 102 10.81 -2.83 -16.74
N LEU A 103 11.76 -1.97 -17.09
CA LEU A 103 11.59 -0.86 -18.03
C LEU A 103 12.90 -0.70 -18.79
N LYS A 104 12.79 -0.52 -20.10
CA LYS A 104 13.89 -0.26 -21.02
C LYS A 104 13.52 0.96 -21.88
N ILE A 105 14.41 1.95 -21.91
CA ILE A 105 14.23 3.18 -22.69
C ILE A 105 15.44 3.34 -23.60
N SER A 106 15.20 3.43 -24.91
CA SER A 106 16.23 3.70 -25.91
C SER A 106 15.90 4.99 -26.65
N GLY A 107 16.90 5.86 -26.80
CA GLY A 107 16.74 7.15 -27.47
C GLY A 107 17.89 8.11 -27.15
N LYS A 108 17.74 9.38 -27.54
CA LYS A 108 18.70 10.41 -27.13
C LYS A 108 18.64 10.61 -25.63
N TYR A 109 19.77 10.50 -24.92
CA TYR A 109 19.78 10.65 -23.46
C TYR A 109 19.19 11.98 -23.00
N GLU A 110 19.43 13.06 -23.76
CA GLU A 110 18.94 14.41 -23.47
C GLU A 110 17.41 14.52 -23.39
N ASN A 111 16.71 13.58 -24.02
CA ASN A 111 15.26 13.54 -24.08
C ASN A 111 14.62 13.01 -22.80
N PHE A 112 15.32 12.16 -22.03
CA PHE A 112 14.70 11.47 -20.89
C PHE A 112 15.59 11.30 -19.65
N GLY A 113 16.92 11.40 -19.76
CA GLY A 113 17.84 11.10 -18.66
C GLY A 113 17.65 11.97 -17.40
N PHE A 114 17.08 13.17 -17.54
CA PHE A 114 16.73 14.02 -16.41
C PHE A 114 15.53 13.53 -15.58
N LEU A 115 14.82 12.50 -16.04
CA LEU A 115 13.72 11.87 -15.32
C LEU A 115 14.17 10.68 -14.45
N GLU A 116 15.44 10.26 -14.56
CA GLU A 116 15.95 9.03 -13.94
C GLU A 116 15.61 8.90 -12.45
N ASN A 117 15.95 9.88 -11.62
CA ASN A 117 15.69 9.77 -10.17
C ASN A 117 14.20 9.77 -9.83
N VAL A 118 13.35 10.37 -10.67
CA VAL A 118 11.90 10.36 -10.47
C VAL A 118 11.36 8.97 -10.80
N ILE A 119 11.85 8.36 -11.88
CA ILE A 119 11.51 6.97 -12.26
C ILE A 119 11.92 5.99 -11.15
N ASP A 120 13.17 6.09 -10.67
CA ASP A 120 13.68 5.25 -9.59
C ASP A 120 12.84 5.37 -8.32
N ALA A 121 12.49 6.61 -7.92
CA ALA A 121 11.69 6.88 -6.74
C ALA A 121 10.27 6.30 -6.87
N THR A 122 9.61 6.50 -8.02
CA THR A 122 8.26 5.98 -8.28
C THR A 122 8.24 4.46 -8.24
N LEU A 123 9.11 3.78 -9.00
CA LEU A 123 9.15 2.31 -9.01
C LEU A 123 9.49 1.73 -7.64
N THR A 124 10.44 2.34 -6.94
CA THR A 124 10.83 1.94 -5.58
C THR A 124 9.65 2.01 -4.61
N ARG A 125 9.01 3.18 -4.49
CA ARG A 125 7.93 3.37 -3.52
C ARG A 125 6.74 2.48 -3.82
N ARG A 126 6.27 2.47 -5.07
CA ARG A 126 5.07 1.72 -5.48
C ARG A 126 5.29 0.21 -5.33
N SER A 127 6.45 -0.30 -5.74
CA SER A 127 6.74 -1.74 -5.63
C SER A 127 6.93 -2.20 -4.18
N CYS A 128 7.54 -1.37 -3.31
CA CYS A 128 7.60 -1.64 -1.87
C CYS A 128 6.19 -1.79 -1.28
N VAL A 129 5.32 -0.81 -1.51
CA VAL A 129 3.95 -0.82 -0.96
C VAL A 129 3.11 -1.97 -1.51
N ALA A 130 3.20 -2.22 -2.83
CA ALA A 130 2.49 -3.33 -3.47
C ALA A 130 2.94 -4.69 -2.92
N THR A 131 4.26 -4.88 -2.74
CA THR A 131 4.83 -6.11 -2.18
C THR A 131 4.39 -6.31 -0.73
N ASN A 132 4.50 -5.29 0.12
CA ASN A 132 4.01 -5.33 1.51
C ASN A 132 2.52 -5.72 1.57
N SER A 133 1.71 -5.10 0.71
CA SER A 133 0.27 -5.32 0.66
C SER A 133 -0.07 -6.74 0.22
N ARG A 134 0.63 -7.27 -0.79
CA ARG A 134 0.50 -8.67 -1.23
C ARG A 134 0.85 -9.65 -0.12
N ASP A 135 1.94 -9.41 0.61
CA ASP A 135 2.37 -10.30 1.68
C ASP A 135 1.38 -10.28 2.87
N VAL A 136 0.77 -9.13 3.14
CA VAL A 136 -0.34 -8.98 4.10
C VAL A 136 -1.59 -9.74 3.63
N ILE A 137 -1.99 -9.61 2.36
CA ILE A 137 -3.15 -10.32 1.80
C ILE A 137 -2.93 -11.84 1.82
N ARG A 138 -1.73 -12.31 1.47
CA ARG A 138 -1.35 -13.73 1.59
C ARG A 138 -1.48 -14.21 3.04
N ALA A 139 -0.99 -13.44 4.00
CA ALA A 139 -1.07 -13.78 5.43
C ALA A 139 -2.49 -13.72 6.00
N ALA A 140 -3.42 -12.96 5.40
CA ALA A 140 -4.81 -12.85 5.82
C ALA A 140 -5.65 -14.10 5.49
N ASN A 141 -5.13 -15.02 4.66
CA ASN A 141 -5.76 -16.29 4.33
C ASN A 141 -7.24 -16.17 3.89
N GLY A 142 -7.52 -15.21 3.00
CA GLY A 142 -8.86 -14.95 2.46
C GLY A 142 -9.74 -14.02 3.30
N LYS A 143 -9.28 -13.57 4.47
CA LYS A 143 -9.96 -12.53 5.25
C LYS A 143 -9.70 -11.14 4.71
N ASP A 144 -10.62 -10.23 4.99
CA ASP A 144 -10.51 -8.85 4.55
C ASP A 144 -9.37 -8.11 5.28
N VAL A 145 -8.69 -7.23 4.54
CA VAL A 145 -7.67 -6.33 5.08
C VAL A 145 -8.10 -4.88 4.84
N PHE A 146 -7.95 -4.06 5.87
CA PHE A 146 -8.22 -2.63 5.86
C PHE A 146 -6.90 -1.86 5.98
N SER A 147 -6.58 -1.04 4.97
CA SER A 147 -5.40 -0.17 5.01
C SER A 147 -5.62 1.02 5.95
N MET A 148 -4.85 1.06 7.02
CA MET A 148 -4.77 2.15 8.01
C MET A 148 -3.42 2.88 7.91
N ALA A 149 -2.87 2.95 6.70
CA ALA A 149 -1.56 3.54 6.42
C ALA A 149 -1.61 5.07 6.19
N ASP A 150 -2.80 5.68 6.23
CA ASP A 150 -3.08 7.10 6.00
C ASP A 150 -2.22 8.07 6.83
N ARG A 151 -1.77 7.62 8.00
CA ARG A 151 -1.06 8.40 9.02
C ARG A 151 0.42 8.07 9.17
N GLN A 152 0.97 7.27 8.27
CA GLN A 152 2.31 6.69 8.42
C GLN A 152 3.38 7.41 7.60
N ASP A 153 2.97 8.22 6.62
CA ASP A 153 3.84 8.95 5.72
C ASP A 153 3.20 10.29 5.29
N ASP A 154 3.92 11.09 4.48
CA ASP A 154 3.43 12.37 3.98
C ASP A 154 2.14 12.22 3.17
N ILE A 155 1.22 13.17 3.32
CA ILE A 155 -0.10 13.15 2.68
C ILE A 155 -0.04 13.03 1.16
N CYS A 156 1.02 13.53 0.53
CA CYS A 156 1.20 13.50 -0.91
C CYS A 156 1.43 12.07 -1.44
N THR A 157 1.80 11.13 -0.57
CA THR A 157 2.02 9.73 -0.94
C THR A 157 0.72 8.93 -1.02
N GLN A 158 -0.34 9.35 -0.31
CA GLN A 158 -1.56 8.57 -0.13
C GLN A 158 -2.20 8.08 -1.44
N PRO A 159 -2.37 8.92 -2.49
CA PRO A 159 -3.00 8.47 -3.74
C PRO A 159 -2.28 7.30 -4.39
N GLY A 160 -0.96 7.39 -4.53
CA GLY A 160 -0.20 6.35 -5.20
C GLY A 160 0.11 5.15 -4.31
N ASP A 161 0.21 5.32 -2.99
CA ASP A 161 0.31 4.19 -2.06
C ASP A 161 -1.01 3.42 -1.97
N GLY A 162 -2.13 4.12 -2.10
CA GLY A 162 -3.45 3.51 -2.25
C GLY A 162 -3.58 2.70 -3.54
N TYR A 163 -3.09 3.23 -4.67
CA TYR A 163 -2.96 2.46 -5.92
C TYR A 163 -2.08 1.21 -5.75
N ALA A 164 -0.89 1.36 -5.17
CA ALA A 164 0.00 0.22 -4.93
C ALA A 164 -0.61 -0.82 -3.99
N SER A 165 -1.32 -0.38 -2.95
CA SER A 165 -2.06 -1.27 -2.04
C SER A 165 -3.17 -2.03 -2.78
N PHE A 166 -3.87 -1.37 -3.70
CA PHE A 166 -4.88 -1.98 -4.56
C PHE A 166 -4.31 -3.05 -5.49
N ILE A 167 -3.14 -2.79 -6.10
CA ILE A 167 -2.40 -3.76 -6.91
C ILE A 167 -1.94 -4.95 -6.05
N GLY A 168 -1.51 -4.70 -4.81
CA GLY A 168 -1.21 -5.74 -3.83
C GLY A 168 -2.43 -6.50 -3.28
N GLY A 169 -3.65 -6.09 -3.64
CA GLY A 169 -4.89 -6.82 -3.33
C GLY A 169 -5.76 -6.20 -2.24
N ILE A 170 -5.35 -5.11 -1.57
CA ILE A 170 -6.16 -4.44 -0.55
C ILE A 170 -7.27 -3.61 -1.20
N LYS A 171 -8.52 -3.82 -0.80
CA LYS A 171 -9.70 -3.13 -1.36
C LYS A 171 -10.45 -2.22 -0.38
N LYS A 172 -9.96 -2.07 0.85
CA LYS A 172 -10.54 -1.19 1.88
C LYS A 172 -9.47 -0.22 2.39
N VAL A 173 -9.77 1.07 2.37
CA VAL A 173 -8.83 2.16 2.68
C VAL A 173 -9.46 3.16 3.65
N ALA A 174 -8.62 3.89 4.40
CA ALA A 174 -9.07 4.82 5.43
C ALA A 174 -9.52 6.18 4.89
N THR A 175 -8.97 6.61 3.75
CA THR A 175 -9.22 7.95 3.20
C THR A 175 -9.61 7.90 1.72
N ASP A 176 -10.34 8.92 1.28
CA ASP A 176 -10.61 9.12 -0.15
C ASP A 176 -9.33 9.40 -0.94
N ALA A 177 -8.29 9.98 -0.30
CA ALA A 177 -6.99 10.19 -0.93
C ALA A 177 -6.33 8.85 -1.28
N GLN A 178 -6.35 7.84 -0.39
CA GLN A 178 -5.91 6.48 -0.73
C GLN A 178 -6.76 5.84 -1.84
N GLY A 179 -8.03 6.23 -1.95
CA GLY A 179 -8.93 5.76 -2.99
C GLY A 179 -8.82 6.50 -4.33
N GLU A 180 -8.07 7.61 -4.38
CA GLU A 180 -8.16 8.59 -5.47
C GLU A 180 -7.89 7.99 -6.85
N LEU A 181 -6.83 7.19 -6.99
CA LEU A 181 -6.43 6.59 -8.26
C LEU A 181 -7.21 5.30 -8.60
N THR A 182 -7.93 4.75 -7.63
CA THR A 182 -8.60 3.44 -7.77
C THR A 182 -10.12 3.54 -7.84
N GLY A 183 -10.67 4.67 -7.38
CA GLY A 183 -12.11 4.85 -7.19
C GLY A 183 -12.64 4.26 -5.88
N LEU A 184 -11.79 3.67 -5.05
CA LEU A 184 -12.19 3.23 -3.70
C LEU A 184 -12.63 4.45 -2.86
N LYS A 185 -13.51 4.20 -1.88
CA LYS A 185 -13.94 5.20 -0.92
C LYS A 185 -13.32 4.95 0.44
N GLY A 186 -12.91 6.02 1.10
CA GLY A 186 -12.42 5.97 2.47
C GLY A 186 -13.52 5.47 3.41
N GLY A 187 -13.16 4.56 4.31
CA GLY A 187 -14.02 4.09 5.39
C GLY A 187 -13.35 4.25 6.75
N GLY A 188 -14.04 3.82 7.80
CA GLY A 188 -13.45 3.82 9.13
C GLY A 188 -14.41 3.33 10.20
N THR A 189 -13.93 3.33 11.44
CA THR A 189 -14.73 3.05 12.63
C THR A 189 -14.64 4.26 13.57
N MET A 190 -15.29 4.21 14.73
CA MET A 190 -15.07 5.24 15.74
C MET A 190 -13.61 5.24 16.25
N PRO A 191 -12.98 6.42 16.44
CA PRO A 191 -11.70 6.55 17.12
C PRO A 191 -11.89 6.64 18.65
N HIS A 192 -10.81 6.40 19.42
CA HIS A 192 -10.83 6.57 20.89
C HIS A 192 -11.30 7.97 21.33
N ALA A 193 -11.07 9.00 20.50
CA ALA A 193 -11.50 10.37 20.78
C ALA A 193 -13.02 10.50 21.03
N LEU A 194 -13.87 9.74 20.31
CA LEU A 194 -15.32 9.79 20.53
C LEU A 194 -15.69 9.23 21.91
N ILE A 195 -15.04 8.15 22.32
CA ILE A 195 -15.24 7.51 23.63
C ILE A 195 -14.76 8.46 24.74
N GLN A 196 -13.63 9.14 24.53
CA GLN A 196 -13.12 10.17 25.43
C GLN A 196 -14.10 11.33 25.61
N MET A 197 -14.69 11.85 24.52
CA MET A 197 -15.72 12.90 24.59
C MET A 197 -17.01 12.42 25.28
N CYS A 198 -17.22 11.10 25.34
CA CYS A 198 -18.31 10.47 26.10
C CYS A 198 -17.95 10.17 27.56
N GLY A 199 -16.76 10.57 28.03
CA GLY A 199 -16.32 10.32 29.40
C GLY A 199 -15.90 8.88 29.66
N GLY A 200 -15.41 8.16 28.65
CA GLY A 200 -15.02 6.75 28.75
C GLY A 200 -16.17 5.75 28.56
N ASP A 201 -17.39 6.25 28.34
CA ASP A 201 -18.57 5.42 28.11
C ASP A 201 -18.66 4.97 26.64
N VAL A 202 -18.29 3.72 26.41
CA VAL A 202 -18.35 3.04 25.10
C VAL A 202 -19.79 2.93 24.59
N VAL A 203 -20.77 2.69 25.46
CA VAL A 203 -22.17 2.54 25.06
C VAL A 203 -22.72 3.87 24.58
N LYS A 204 -22.46 4.94 25.32
CA LYS A 204 -22.86 6.30 24.92
C LYS A 204 -22.23 6.71 23.59
N ALA A 205 -20.94 6.42 23.38
CA ALA A 205 -20.26 6.66 22.10
C ALA A 205 -20.93 5.89 20.95
N CYS A 206 -21.21 4.61 21.16
CA CYS A 206 -21.91 3.74 20.20
C CYS A 206 -23.31 4.27 19.85
N GLN A 207 -24.10 4.67 20.85
CA GLN A 207 -25.46 5.20 20.65
C GLN A 207 -25.46 6.54 19.90
N ILE A 208 -24.53 7.45 20.23
CA ILE A 208 -24.37 8.72 19.52
C ILE A 208 -23.96 8.48 18.06
N TYR A 209 -23.06 7.53 17.80
CA TYR A 209 -22.68 7.16 16.44
C TYR A 209 -23.91 6.62 15.68
N ALA A 210 -24.60 5.62 16.23
CA ALA A 210 -25.76 4.99 15.60
C ALA A 210 -26.90 5.97 15.30
N LYS A 211 -27.11 6.96 16.18
CA LYS A 211 -28.09 8.03 15.98
C LYS A 211 -27.66 9.02 14.90
N THR A 212 -26.38 9.35 14.82
CA THR A 212 -25.87 10.30 13.81
C THR A 212 -25.86 9.67 12.42
N PHE A 213 -25.53 8.38 12.33
CA PHE A 213 -25.44 7.61 11.09
C PHE A 213 -26.47 6.47 11.11
N GLU A 214 -27.74 6.82 10.92
CA GLU A 214 -28.88 5.91 11.12
C GLU A 214 -28.88 4.69 10.18
N ASN A 215 -28.21 4.78 9.02
CA ASN A 215 -28.19 3.70 8.03
C ASN A 215 -26.93 2.83 8.08
N GLU A 216 -26.03 3.07 9.04
CA GLU A 216 -24.76 2.37 9.14
C GLU A 216 -24.76 1.32 10.27
N GLN A 217 -24.15 0.16 9.97
CA GLN A 217 -23.74 -0.77 11.01
C GLN A 217 -22.54 -0.21 11.76
N ILE A 218 -22.55 -0.36 13.08
CA ILE A 218 -21.51 0.18 13.94
C ILE A 218 -20.40 -0.84 14.14
N THR A 219 -19.17 -0.37 14.04
CA THR A 219 -18.00 -1.07 14.56
C THR A 219 -17.53 -0.38 15.83
N ALA A 220 -17.78 -1.01 16.99
CA ALA A 220 -17.44 -0.44 18.29
C ALA A 220 -15.96 -0.65 18.63
N LEU A 221 -15.27 0.39 19.08
CA LEU A 221 -13.90 0.28 19.60
C LEU A 221 -13.95 -0.07 21.08
N VAL A 222 -13.39 -1.22 21.48
CA VAL A 222 -13.69 -1.85 22.78
C VAL A 222 -12.50 -1.95 23.74
N ASP A 223 -11.33 -1.41 23.37
CA ASP A 223 -10.12 -1.45 24.20
C ASP A 223 -9.92 -0.21 25.09
N TYR A 224 -10.82 0.79 25.03
CA TYR A 224 -10.63 2.08 25.72
C TYR A 224 -10.43 1.93 27.25
N ASN A 225 -11.22 1.08 27.91
CA ASN A 225 -11.13 0.87 29.36
C ASN A 225 -10.18 -0.29 29.75
N ASN A 226 -9.39 -0.80 28.80
CA ASN A 226 -8.53 -1.98 28.95
C ASN A 226 -9.30 -3.23 29.44
N ASP A 227 -10.58 -3.35 29.06
CA ASP A 227 -11.49 -4.43 29.45
C ASP A 227 -12.33 -4.82 28.22
N VAL A 228 -11.66 -5.42 27.24
CA VAL A 228 -12.21 -5.67 25.90
C VAL A 228 -13.51 -6.48 25.95
N ILE A 229 -13.57 -7.50 26.81
CA ILE A 229 -14.74 -8.38 26.89
C ILE A 229 -15.94 -7.62 27.47
N THR A 230 -15.75 -6.89 28.57
CA THR A 230 -16.83 -6.16 29.21
C THR A 230 -17.37 -5.07 28.29
N ASP A 231 -16.49 -4.28 27.66
CA ASP A 231 -16.91 -3.20 26.76
C ASP A 231 -17.57 -3.72 25.48
N ALA A 232 -17.09 -4.85 24.93
CA ALA A 232 -17.76 -5.52 23.81
C ALA A 232 -19.16 -6.01 24.16
N LEU A 233 -19.34 -6.66 25.32
CA LEU A 233 -20.67 -7.12 25.75
C LEU A 233 -21.62 -5.97 26.05
N LYS A 234 -21.13 -4.86 26.63
CA LYS A 234 -21.92 -3.63 26.83
C LYS A 234 -22.39 -3.06 25.50
N ALA A 235 -21.48 -2.89 24.53
CA ALA A 235 -21.80 -2.38 23.20
C ALA A 235 -22.79 -3.30 22.46
N ALA A 236 -22.57 -4.62 22.51
CA ALA A 236 -23.43 -5.61 21.87
C ALA A 236 -24.84 -5.60 22.48
N ASN A 237 -24.96 -5.47 23.80
CA ASN A 237 -26.26 -5.37 24.45
C ASN A 237 -27.00 -4.08 24.11
N ALA A 238 -26.30 -2.95 24.01
CA ALA A 238 -26.94 -1.67 23.73
C ALA A 238 -27.38 -1.53 22.27
N LEU A 239 -26.61 -2.07 21.32
CA LEU A 239 -26.85 -1.92 19.89
C LEU A 239 -27.56 -3.12 19.23
N LYS A 240 -27.45 -4.32 19.80
CA LYS A 240 -28.03 -5.56 19.23
C LYS A 240 -27.63 -5.72 17.74
N GLU A 241 -28.60 -5.81 16.84
CA GLU A 241 -28.39 -5.95 15.39
C GLU A 241 -27.68 -4.74 14.74
N ARG A 242 -27.67 -3.57 15.41
CA ARG A 242 -26.92 -2.39 14.93
C ARG A 242 -25.42 -2.54 15.09
N LEU A 243 -24.94 -3.46 15.93
CA LEU A 243 -23.51 -3.74 16.07
C LEU A 243 -23.09 -4.76 15.00
N GLY A 244 -22.41 -4.29 13.97
CA GLY A 244 -21.86 -5.17 12.93
C GLY A 244 -20.54 -5.81 13.34
N ALA A 245 -19.73 -5.09 14.13
CA ALA A 245 -18.42 -5.59 14.56
C ALA A 245 -17.93 -4.92 15.85
N VAL A 246 -16.93 -5.53 16.47
CA VAL A 246 -16.07 -4.90 17.49
C VAL A 246 -14.64 -4.80 16.96
N ARG A 247 -13.95 -3.69 17.25
CA ARG A 247 -12.54 -3.47 16.94
C ARG A 247 -11.71 -3.51 18.21
N VAL A 248 -10.68 -4.35 18.22
CA VAL A 248 -9.71 -4.47 19.31
C VAL A 248 -8.39 -3.85 18.84
N ASP A 249 -7.94 -2.80 19.55
CA ASP A 249 -6.73 -2.02 19.21
C ASP A 249 -5.75 -1.92 20.40
N THR A 250 -5.85 -2.85 21.36
CA THR A 250 -5.07 -2.84 22.61
C THR A 250 -3.57 -2.61 22.36
N SER A 251 -3.01 -1.62 23.06
CA SER A 251 -1.61 -1.24 22.95
C SER A 251 -0.68 -2.40 23.33
N LYS A 252 0.42 -2.56 22.58
CA LYS A 252 1.46 -3.57 22.83
C LYS A 252 2.15 -3.49 24.20
N ASN A 253 1.92 -2.42 24.95
CA ASN A 253 2.50 -2.22 26.30
C ASN A 253 1.51 -2.58 27.42
N LEU A 254 0.28 -2.98 27.07
CA LEU A 254 -0.77 -3.27 28.04
C LEU A 254 -1.11 -4.76 28.02
N ILE A 255 -1.46 -5.27 29.20
CA ILE A 255 -2.14 -6.53 29.38
C ILE A 255 -3.60 -6.19 29.66
N ASP A 256 -4.53 -6.76 28.90
CA ASP A 256 -5.96 -6.54 29.09
C ASP A 256 -6.42 -7.09 30.45
N LYS A 257 -7.38 -6.43 31.10
CA LYS A 257 -7.91 -6.85 32.41
C LYS A 257 -8.44 -8.28 32.42
N TYR A 258 -8.84 -8.79 31.26
CA TYR A 258 -9.21 -10.20 31.11
C TYR A 258 -8.13 -11.16 31.66
N PHE A 259 -6.85 -10.79 31.66
CA PHE A 259 -5.77 -11.66 32.12
C PHE A 259 -5.31 -11.42 33.56
N GLU A 260 -5.85 -10.45 34.29
CA GLU A 260 -5.37 -10.11 35.65
C GLU A 260 -5.43 -11.29 36.64
N ASP A 261 -6.37 -12.21 36.44
CA ASP A 261 -6.60 -13.39 37.28
C ASP A 261 -6.21 -14.71 36.57
N LYS A 262 -5.41 -14.66 35.49
CA LYS A 262 -5.08 -15.83 34.65
C LYS A 262 -3.58 -16.11 34.62
N ASP A 263 -3.23 -17.39 34.49
CA ASP A 263 -1.86 -17.80 34.24
C ASP A 263 -1.48 -17.51 32.77
N THR A 264 -0.64 -16.49 32.58
CA THR A 264 -0.11 -16.09 31.27
C THR A 264 1.32 -16.58 31.03
N SER A 265 1.86 -17.48 31.86
CA SER A 265 3.28 -17.92 31.75
C SER A 265 3.65 -18.61 30.44
N LYS A 266 2.66 -19.06 29.66
CA LYS A 266 2.83 -19.84 28.42
C LYS A 266 2.72 -19.03 27.13
N PHE A 267 2.37 -17.74 27.21
CA PHE A 267 2.17 -16.88 26.04
C PHE A 267 2.46 -15.42 26.39
N ASP A 268 2.51 -14.55 25.38
CA ASP A 268 2.63 -13.10 25.59
C ASP A 268 1.23 -12.45 25.60
N PRO A 269 0.73 -11.98 26.76
CA PRO A 269 -0.60 -11.39 26.87
C PRO A 269 -0.65 -9.91 26.44
N HIS A 270 0.46 -9.34 25.96
CA HIS A 270 0.51 -7.92 25.63
C HIS A 270 -0.18 -7.56 24.31
N GLY A 271 -0.90 -6.43 24.34
CA GLY A 271 -1.65 -5.90 23.20
C GLY A 271 -2.71 -6.87 22.69
N VAL A 272 -2.98 -6.80 21.38
CA VAL A 272 -3.91 -7.74 20.75
C VAL A 272 -3.23 -9.10 20.57
N CYS A 273 -3.52 -10.05 21.47
CA CYS A 273 -3.05 -11.44 21.42
C CYS A 273 -4.18 -12.42 21.01
N LYS A 274 -3.83 -13.66 20.65
CA LYS A 274 -4.78 -14.64 20.12
C LYS A 274 -5.78 -15.08 21.18
N GLU A 275 -5.27 -15.26 22.39
CA GLU A 275 -5.98 -15.70 23.60
C GLU A 275 -7.11 -14.72 23.94
N LEU A 276 -6.86 -13.41 23.85
CA LEU A 276 -7.88 -12.39 24.09
C LEU A 276 -9.00 -12.45 23.04
N ILE A 277 -8.64 -12.70 21.77
CA ILE A 277 -9.61 -12.78 20.68
C ILE A 277 -10.45 -14.06 20.77
N PHE A 278 -9.89 -15.20 21.18
CA PHE A 278 -10.66 -16.40 21.50
C PHE A 278 -11.65 -16.15 22.64
N ALA A 279 -11.19 -15.52 23.73
CA ALA A 279 -12.04 -15.21 24.87
C ALA A 279 -13.16 -14.23 24.51
N LEU A 280 -12.86 -13.21 23.71
CA LEU A 280 -13.84 -12.25 23.20
C LEU A 280 -14.92 -12.95 22.37
N ARG A 281 -14.51 -13.82 21.43
CA ARG A 281 -15.45 -14.58 20.60
C ARG A 281 -16.35 -15.48 21.45
N GLU A 282 -15.76 -16.22 22.40
CA GLU A 282 -16.52 -17.08 23.32
C GLU A 282 -17.53 -16.30 24.15
N ALA A 283 -17.15 -15.13 24.67
CA ALA A 283 -18.03 -14.27 25.46
C ALA A 283 -19.21 -13.74 24.64
N LEU A 284 -18.94 -13.24 23.42
CA LEU A 284 -19.98 -12.77 22.50
C LEU A 284 -20.94 -13.92 22.13
N ASP A 285 -20.41 -15.11 21.84
CA ASP A 285 -21.22 -16.26 21.44
C ASP A 285 -22.12 -16.78 22.56
N LYS A 286 -21.59 -16.86 23.80
CA LYS A 286 -22.38 -17.22 24.99
C LYS A 286 -23.50 -16.22 25.26
N ALA A 287 -23.27 -14.94 24.95
CA ALA A 287 -24.27 -13.88 25.07
C ALA A 287 -25.23 -13.80 23.86
N GLY A 288 -25.09 -14.67 22.86
CA GLY A 288 -25.97 -14.74 21.69
C GLY A 288 -25.59 -13.84 20.51
N PHE A 289 -24.44 -13.18 20.54
CA PHE A 289 -23.98 -12.20 19.54
C PHE A 289 -23.04 -12.81 18.48
N LYS A 290 -23.42 -13.97 17.92
CA LYS A 290 -22.63 -14.70 16.92
C LYS A 290 -22.43 -13.93 15.60
N HIS A 291 -23.31 -12.98 15.31
CA HIS A 291 -23.25 -12.15 14.10
C HIS A 291 -22.21 -11.03 14.16
N VAL A 292 -21.79 -10.63 15.37
CA VAL A 292 -20.86 -9.52 15.57
C VAL A 292 -19.47 -9.95 15.12
N LYS A 293 -18.93 -9.29 14.09
CA LYS A 293 -17.58 -9.58 13.59
C LYS A 293 -16.48 -9.05 14.51
N ILE A 294 -15.27 -9.58 14.41
CA ILE A 294 -14.10 -9.13 15.15
C ILE A 294 -13.08 -8.53 14.19
N VAL A 295 -12.77 -7.25 14.40
CA VAL A 295 -11.71 -6.51 13.71
C VAL A 295 -10.54 -6.37 14.67
N VAL A 296 -9.33 -6.64 14.21
CA VAL A 296 -8.11 -6.44 15.00
C VAL A 296 -7.18 -5.45 14.31
N SER A 297 -6.57 -4.57 15.10
CA SER A 297 -5.55 -3.62 14.63
C SER A 297 -4.40 -3.54 15.63
N SER A 298 -3.55 -2.51 15.58
CA SER A 298 -2.36 -2.35 16.41
C SER A 298 -1.20 -3.30 16.06
N GLY A 299 -0.32 -2.84 15.16
CA GLY A 299 0.97 -3.49 14.89
C GLY A 299 0.89 -4.83 14.15
N PHE A 300 -0.23 -5.15 13.50
CA PHE A 300 -0.32 -6.33 12.65
C PHE A 300 0.62 -6.24 11.44
N ASN A 301 1.21 -7.37 11.11
CA ASN A 301 2.12 -7.61 9.99
C ASN A 301 1.97 -9.08 9.55
N PRO A 302 2.55 -9.49 8.40
CA PRO A 302 2.38 -10.86 7.91
C PRO A 302 2.76 -11.96 8.89
N GLN A 303 3.80 -11.76 9.73
CA GLN A 303 4.21 -12.73 10.73
C GLN A 303 3.14 -12.92 11.81
N LYS A 304 2.66 -11.82 12.41
CA LYS A 304 1.61 -11.85 13.44
C LYS A 304 0.30 -12.40 12.87
N MET A 305 -0.07 -11.99 11.66
CA MET A 305 -1.27 -12.49 10.97
C MET A 305 -1.19 -13.98 10.69
N SER A 306 -0.06 -14.47 10.13
CA SER A 306 0.14 -15.90 9.85
C SER A 306 0.05 -16.74 11.12
N GLU A 307 0.52 -16.22 12.26
CA GLU A 307 0.35 -16.90 13.53
C GLU A 307 -1.11 -16.97 13.96
N PHE A 308 -1.87 -15.86 13.87
CA PHE A 308 -3.31 -15.86 14.15
C PHE A 308 -4.07 -16.85 13.25
N GLU A 309 -3.78 -16.85 11.95
CA GLU A 309 -4.39 -17.79 11.01
C GLU A 309 -4.03 -19.25 11.31
N LYS A 310 -2.76 -19.54 11.66
CA LYS A 310 -2.32 -20.89 12.04
C LYS A 310 -3.13 -21.48 13.20
N PHE A 311 -3.54 -20.65 14.15
CA PHE A 311 -4.36 -21.08 15.29
C PHE A 311 -5.87 -21.01 15.03
N ASN A 312 -6.31 -20.59 13.83
CA ASN A 312 -7.70 -20.30 13.51
C ASN A 312 -8.32 -19.27 14.48
N THR A 313 -7.54 -18.24 14.86
CA THR A 313 -8.04 -17.15 15.71
C THR A 313 -9.26 -16.49 15.04
N PRO A 314 -10.37 -16.26 15.78
CA PRO A 314 -11.63 -15.77 15.22
C PRO A 314 -11.58 -14.27 14.92
N VAL A 315 -10.83 -13.91 13.89
CA VAL A 315 -10.73 -12.57 13.31
C VAL A 315 -11.46 -12.58 11.98
N ASP A 316 -12.24 -11.54 11.71
CA ASP A 316 -12.91 -11.34 10.43
C ASP A 316 -12.16 -10.34 9.52
N ILE A 317 -11.54 -9.32 10.13
CA ILE A 317 -10.87 -8.23 9.40
C ILE A 317 -9.57 -7.81 10.13
N TYR A 318 -8.49 -7.66 9.36
CA TYR A 318 -7.23 -7.09 9.85
C TYR A 318 -7.07 -5.62 9.46
N GLY A 319 -6.83 -4.75 10.44
CA GLY A 319 -6.38 -3.38 10.22
C GLY A 319 -4.85 -3.31 10.21
N VAL A 320 -4.26 -2.93 9.08
CA VAL A 320 -2.80 -2.87 8.91
C VAL A 320 -2.38 -1.47 8.48
N GLY A 321 -1.44 -0.88 9.22
CA GLY A 321 -0.94 0.48 8.99
C GLY A 321 0.52 0.50 8.56
N SER A 322 1.42 0.80 9.50
CA SER A 322 2.85 1.09 9.26
C SER A 322 3.59 0.07 8.41
N TYR A 323 3.25 -1.22 8.49
CA TYR A 323 3.88 -2.25 7.68
C TYR A 323 3.70 -2.02 6.17
N LEU A 324 2.53 -1.53 5.74
CA LEU A 324 2.19 -1.38 4.31
C LEU A 324 3.12 -0.41 3.58
N VAL A 325 3.57 0.64 4.27
CA VAL A 325 4.33 1.75 3.66
C VAL A 325 5.82 1.73 4.00
N LYS A 326 6.33 0.62 4.55
CA LYS A 326 7.77 0.44 4.71
C LYS A 326 8.46 0.46 3.34
N ASN A 327 9.40 1.39 3.17
CA ASN A 327 10.08 1.64 1.91
C ASN A 327 11.52 1.09 1.91
N ASP A 328 11.68 -0.15 2.37
CA ASP A 328 12.98 -0.81 2.58
C ASP A 328 13.07 -2.21 1.93
N ILE A 329 12.04 -2.60 1.15
CA ILE A 329 11.96 -3.93 0.54
C ILE A 329 12.77 -4.03 -0.75
N CYS A 330 12.67 -3.03 -1.62
CA CYS A 330 13.39 -2.96 -2.88
C CYS A 330 13.92 -1.55 -3.12
N GLY A 331 14.89 -1.43 -4.03
CA GLY A 331 15.42 -0.15 -4.49
C GLY A 331 15.74 -0.25 -5.96
N PHE A 332 14.98 0.47 -6.78
CA PHE A 332 15.19 0.56 -8.21
C PHE A 332 16.37 1.47 -8.52
N THR A 333 17.05 1.14 -9.62
CA THR A 333 18.08 1.97 -10.22
C THR A 333 17.95 1.86 -11.72
N GLY A 334 18.11 2.99 -12.40
CA GLY A 334 18.40 3.04 -13.82
C GLY A 334 19.89 2.86 -14.06
N ASP A 335 20.25 2.17 -15.14
CA ASP A 335 21.62 2.12 -15.64
C ASP A 335 21.66 2.12 -17.17
N LEU A 336 22.58 2.90 -17.76
CA LEU A 336 22.90 2.81 -19.19
C LEU A 336 23.62 1.50 -19.47
N VAL A 337 23.20 0.83 -20.56
CA VAL A 337 23.70 -0.50 -20.94
C VAL A 337 24.17 -0.60 -22.38
N GLU A 338 23.81 0.37 -23.23
CA GLU A 338 24.30 0.49 -24.60
C GLU A 338 24.47 1.95 -25.00
N LEU A 339 25.45 2.20 -25.87
CA LEU A 339 25.74 3.51 -26.47
C LEU A 339 25.91 3.34 -27.98
N ASN A 340 25.08 4.02 -28.77
CA ASN A 340 25.11 4.03 -30.24
C ASN A 340 25.17 2.62 -30.86
N GLY A 341 24.36 1.71 -30.33
CA GLY A 341 24.28 0.32 -30.78
C GLY A 341 25.44 -0.59 -30.34
N LYS A 342 26.36 -0.09 -29.50
CA LYS A 342 27.45 -0.87 -28.92
C LYS A 342 27.18 -1.14 -27.44
N SER A 343 27.53 -2.34 -26.97
CA SER A 343 27.51 -2.67 -25.55
C SER A 343 28.49 -1.77 -24.80
N GLU A 344 27.97 -0.92 -23.91
CA GLU A 344 28.74 0.02 -23.09
C GLU A 344 27.95 0.28 -21.81
N ALA A 345 28.55 -0.04 -20.66
CA ALA A 345 27.87 -0.01 -19.39
C ALA A 345 28.89 0.16 -18.26
N LYS A 346 28.46 0.73 -17.13
CA LYS A 346 29.30 0.77 -15.93
C LYS A 346 29.71 -0.65 -15.51
N PHE A 347 30.90 -0.80 -14.92
CA PHE A 347 31.41 -2.11 -14.52
C PHE A 347 30.40 -2.88 -13.64
N GLY A 348 30.17 -4.15 -13.98
CA GLY A 348 29.15 -4.99 -13.33
C GLY A 348 27.73 -4.84 -13.90
N ARG A 349 27.54 -4.00 -14.93
CA ARG A 349 26.28 -3.91 -15.70
C ARG A 349 26.46 -4.41 -17.13
N LYS A 350 25.34 -4.80 -17.72
CA LYS A 350 25.21 -5.22 -19.11
C LYS A 350 23.75 -5.10 -19.51
N ASN A 351 23.49 -5.11 -20.81
CA ASN A 351 22.13 -5.20 -21.32
C ASN A 351 21.55 -6.60 -21.00
N PHE A 352 20.53 -6.64 -20.15
CA PHE A 352 19.82 -7.87 -19.85
C PHE A 352 18.68 -8.04 -20.86
N ALA A 353 18.66 -9.16 -21.57
CA ALA A 353 17.51 -9.53 -22.37
C ALA A 353 16.34 -9.89 -21.44
N SER A 354 15.12 -9.54 -21.85
CA SER A 354 13.88 -10.00 -21.22
C SER A 354 12.87 -10.25 -22.33
N ASP A 355 12.29 -11.44 -22.32
CA ASP A 355 11.22 -11.87 -23.22
C ASP A 355 9.83 -11.42 -22.75
N ARG A 356 9.73 -10.93 -21.51
CA ARG A 356 8.50 -10.41 -20.91
C ARG A 356 8.24 -8.94 -21.23
N LEU A 357 9.28 -8.17 -21.52
CA LEU A 357 9.18 -6.75 -21.83
C LEU A 357 8.37 -6.51 -23.11
N LYS A 358 7.28 -5.75 -23.01
CA LYS A 358 6.40 -5.43 -24.14
C LYS A 358 6.66 -4.02 -24.62
N ARG A 359 6.64 -3.83 -25.95
CA ARG A 359 6.79 -2.50 -26.55
C ARG A 359 5.61 -1.61 -26.15
N VAL A 360 5.91 -0.44 -25.60
CA VAL A 360 4.91 0.59 -25.28
C VAL A 360 4.78 1.52 -26.49
N LYS A 361 3.55 1.84 -26.86
CA LYS A 361 3.23 2.86 -27.87
C LYS A 361 2.48 3.99 -27.19
N PHE A 362 2.93 5.22 -27.43
CA PHE A 362 2.22 6.42 -27.01
C PHE A 362 1.12 6.80 -27.99
#